data_AF-A0A7S2WAF6-F1
#
_entry.id   AF-A0A7S2WAF6-F1
#
_cell.length_a   1.000
_cell.length_b   1.000
_cell.length_c   1.000
_cell.angle_alpha   90.00
_cell.angle_beta   90.00
_cell.angle_gamma   90.00
#
_symmetry.space_group_name_H-M   'P 1'
#
loop_
_entity.id
_entity.type
_entity.pdbx_description
1 polymer ?
#
loop_
_entity_poly.entity_id
_entity_poly.type
_entity_poly.pdbx_seq_one_letter_code
_entity_poly.pdbx_strand_id
1 'polypeptide(L)'
;MMNARIRAQTDVANPFSFQFIRNLKSIDVNAFDDRGPCVVFASPGMLQSGVSRQLFDRWAADSKNGVLIAGYAVENTLAKEIMNMPKEVVTLEGRRQPLNCLVDYVSFSAHVDFMQNRNFITKVDPKHIILVHGQKDEMGRLKSALMLQYRQLPENKRPTVTMPPNLQEVKLKFTRRRSAKVMGTLAAERIQEQTPQEGERVKGILVTKNFSSRIVSPEDLSTYTPLRVGSVTSKLHIPFAGKVLTLRLFLHEMFAGVTETYQQSQDGNDNTVIAAEDIDVENSPITFGLYEQQVEVTMGKSKGTATVEWLASPVNDVLADAVVALLMHAQSSAASIRLTSKPCGHGSSDSNNMDNETDEPASKRQKDENGEDRLRLFHKVLLEQFQQVDAVYEGNKKATFEIQTDCGLESKTFTDGNTLLCTVNVDSIDTISGQDYKISVECADSKLATNVQDCLRNIAIATTPLGAS
;
A
#
# COMPACT_ATOMS: atom_id res chain seq x y z
N MET A 1 -50.17 9.80 -10.54
CA MET A 1 -50.52 10.48 -9.27
C MET A 1 -51.29 11.75 -9.60
N MET A 2 -52.43 11.99 -8.96
CA MET A 2 -53.24 13.22 -9.14
C MET A 2 -53.11 14.10 -7.89
N ASN A 3 -53.46 15.38 -8.02
CA ASN A 3 -53.36 16.33 -6.90
C ASN A 3 -54.31 15.97 -5.74
N ALA A 4 -54.10 16.59 -4.58
CA ALA A 4 -54.91 16.31 -3.38
C ALA A 4 -56.41 16.53 -3.60
N ARG A 5 -56.78 17.55 -4.40
CA ARG A 5 -58.17 17.86 -4.72
C ARG A 5 -58.87 16.72 -5.47
N ILE A 6 -58.25 16.21 -6.54
CA ILE A 6 -58.84 15.12 -7.32
C ILE A 6 -58.90 13.84 -6.49
N ARG A 7 -57.90 13.57 -5.64
CA ARG A 7 -57.94 12.42 -4.73
C ARG A 7 -59.14 12.48 -3.79
N ALA A 8 -59.35 13.61 -3.12
CA ALA A 8 -60.50 13.81 -2.24
C ALA A 8 -61.85 13.75 -2.98
N GLN A 9 -61.89 14.24 -4.23
CA GLN A 9 -63.10 14.19 -5.04
C GLN A 9 -63.43 12.78 -5.52
N THR A 10 -62.42 11.95 -5.76
CA THR A 10 -62.60 10.57 -6.25
C THR A 10 -63.36 9.71 -5.24
N ASP A 11 -63.24 10.01 -3.94
CA ASP A 11 -63.97 9.32 -2.88
C ASP A 11 -65.49 9.57 -2.95
N VAL A 12 -65.92 10.68 -3.56
CA VAL A 12 -67.34 11.04 -3.73
C VAL A 12 -67.82 10.70 -5.14
N ALA A 13 -67.08 11.11 -6.17
CA ALA A 13 -67.42 10.84 -7.56
C ALA A 13 -66.16 10.93 -8.42
N ASN A 14 -65.96 9.94 -9.30
CA ASN A 14 -64.83 9.93 -10.22
C ASN A 14 -64.99 11.01 -11.31
N PRO A 15 -64.16 12.08 -11.34
CA PRO A 15 -64.29 13.15 -12.32
C PRO A 15 -63.93 12.73 -13.76
N PHE A 16 -63.33 11.56 -13.95
CA PHE A 16 -63.00 11.00 -15.28
C PHE A 16 -64.14 10.16 -15.87
N SER A 17 -65.22 9.93 -15.11
CA SER A 17 -66.45 9.34 -15.64
C SER A 17 -67.34 10.45 -16.20
N PHE A 18 -67.11 10.78 -17.48
CA PHE A 18 -67.79 11.89 -18.13
C PHE A 18 -69.25 11.54 -18.48
N GLN A 19 -70.19 12.44 -18.14
CA GLN A 19 -71.62 12.27 -18.46
C GLN A 19 -71.96 12.73 -19.89
N PHE A 20 -71.33 13.81 -20.35
CA PHE A 20 -71.65 14.47 -21.62
C PHE A 20 -70.59 14.25 -22.71
N ILE A 21 -69.48 13.59 -22.38
CA ILE A 21 -68.39 13.33 -23.32
C ILE A 21 -68.44 11.86 -23.71
N ARG A 22 -68.50 11.59 -25.02
CA ARG A 22 -68.51 10.24 -25.59
C ARG A 22 -67.25 10.03 -26.42
N ASN A 23 -66.69 8.82 -26.34
CA ASN A 23 -65.51 8.47 -27.13
C ASN A 23 -65.91 8.16 -28.58
N LEU A 24 -65.23 8.79 -29.54
CA LEU A 24 -65.42 8.57 -30.96
C LEU A 24 -64.31 7.65 -31.49
N LYS A 25 -64.66 6.43 -31.90
CA LYS A 25 -63.68 5.41 -32.34
C LYS A 25 -63.19 5.62 -33.78
N SER A 26 -64.05 6.13 -34.68
CA SER A 26 -63.73 6.40 -36.08
C SER A 26 -64.58 7.55 -36.61
N ILE A 27 -64.10 8.20 -37.67
CA ILE A 27 -64.77 9.26 -38.44
C ILE A 27 -65.74 8.68 -39.50
N ASP A 28 -65.83 7.34 -39.62
CA ASP A 28 -66.70 6.70 -40.59
C ASP A 28 -68.17 7.11 -40.45
N VAL A 29 -68.87 7.15 -41.59
CA VAL A 29 -70.25 7.65 -41.76
C VAL A 29 -71.27 6.99 -40.82
N ASN A 30 -70.98 5.78 -40.31
CA ASN A 30 -71.84 5.06 -39.38
C ASN A 30 -71.58 5.40 -37.90
N ALA A 31 -70.45 6.02 -37.56
CA ALA A 31 -70.01 6.30 -36.20
C ALA A 31 -70.06 7.80 -35.86
N PHE A 32 -70.00 8.68 -36.86
CA PHE A 32 -70.04 10.13 -36.71
C PHE A 32 -71.08 10.76 -37.64
N ASP A 33 -72.18 11.26 -37.08
CA ASP A 33 -73.17 12.04 -37.81
C ASP A 33 -72.82 13.53 -37.73
N ASP A 34 -72.25 14.06 -38.81
CA ASP A 34 -71.82 15.47 -38.93
C ASP A 34 -73.01 16.39 -39.26
N ARG A 35 -74.06 16.33 -38.43
CA ARG A 35 -75.30 17.10 -38.58
C ARG A 35 -75.53 17.98 -37.36
N GLY A 36 -75.43 19.29 -37.57
CA GLY A 36 -75.66 20.29 -36.53
C GLY A 36 -74.40 20.65 -35.74
N PRO A 37 -74.52 21.53 -34.73
CA PRO A 37 -73.37 22.00 -33.97
C PRO A 37 -72.83 20.90 -33.05
N CYS A 38 -71.53 20.62 -33.15
CA CYS A 38 -70.83 19.68 -32.27
C CYS A 38 -69.45 20.21 -31.86
N VAL A 39 -68.87 19.62 -30.81
CA VAL A 39 -67.49 19.90 -30.36
C VAL A 39 -66.73 18.59 -30.35
N VAL A 40 -65.63 18.53 -31.12
CA VAL A 40 -64.81 17.33 -31.25
C VAL A 40 -63.39 17.59 -30.78
N PHE A 41 -62.96 16.79 -29.80
CA PHE A 41 -61.56 16.74 -29.37
C PHE A 41 -60.85 15.67 -30.18
N ALA A 42 -59.99 16.09 -31.12
CA ALA A 42 -59.29 15.20 -32.02
C ALA A 42 -57.77 15.31 -31.88
N SER A 43 -57.07 14.18 -32.04
CA SER A 43 -55.61 14.11 -32.08
C SER A 43 -55.11 13.99 -33.53
N PRO A 44 -53.84 14.35 -33.81
CA PRO A 44 -52.87 15.07 -32.98
C PRO A 44 -53.09 16.59 -32.95
N GLY A 45 -52.71 17.27 -31.87
CA GLY A 45 -52.96 18.71 -31.68
C GLY A 45 -52.26 19.67 -32.67
N MET A 46 -51.31 19.18 -33.48
CA MET A 46 -50.58 19.99 -34.48
C MET A 46 -51.13 19.88 -35.91
N LEU A 47 -52.27 19.18 -36.08
CA LEU A 47 -52.99 19.03 -37.36
C LEU A 47 -52.14 18.45 -38.52
N GLN A 48 -51.12 17.66 -38.21
CA GLN A 48 -50.25 17.08 -39.24
C GLN A 48 -50.92 15.96 -40.03
N SER A 49 -51.67 15.09 -39.35
CA SER A 49 -52.27 13.89 -39.91
C SER A 49 -53.44 13.43 -39.05
N GLY A 50 -54.06 12.29 -39.38
CA GLY A 50 -55.08 11.65 -38.54
C GLY A 50 -56.42 12.40 -38.48
N VAL A 51 -57.19 12.07 -37.43
CA VAL A 51 -58.59 12.49 -37.24
C VAL A 51 -58.72 14.01 -37.19
N SER A 52 -57.84 14.70 -36.44
CA SER A 52 -57.88 16.16 -36.33
C SER A 52 -57.69 16.86 -37.67
N ARG A 53 -56.77 16.36 -38.52
CA ARG A 53 -56.52 16.92 -39.84
C ARG A 53 -57.66 16.62 -40.81
N GLN A 54 -58.22 15.41 -40.78
CA GLN A 54 -59.36 15.05 -41.62
C GLN A 54 -60.60 15.92 -41.32
N LEU A 55 -60.89 16.18 -40.04
CA LEU A 55 -61.98 17.08 -39.66
C LEU A 55 -61.68 18.53 -40.04
N PHE A 56 -60.44 18.98 -39.83
CA PHE A 56 -60.03 20.32 -40.24
C PHE A 56 -60.22 20.54 -41.75
N ASP A 57 -59.74 19.61 -42.59
CA ASP A 57 -59.89 19.71 -44.05
C ASP A 57 -61.39 19.77 -44.46
N ARG A 58 -62.28 19.03 -43.78
CA ARG A 58 -63.74 19.08 -44.02
C ARG A 58 -64.38 20.41 -43.60
N TRP A 59 -63.93 20.99 -42.50
CA TRP A 59 -64.61 22.11 -41.84
C TRP A 59 -64.02 23.49 -42.15
N ALA A 60 -62.77 23.56 -42.62
CA ALA A 60 -62.02 24.81 -42.78
C ALA A 60 -62.65 25.83 -43.76
N ALA A 61 -63.41 25.37 -44.75
CA ALA A 61 -64.03 26.23 -45.76
C ALA A 61 -65.30 26.96 -45.28
N ASP A 62 -65.93 26.52 -44.19
CA ASP A 62 -67.15 27.14 -43.68
C ASP A 62 -66.83 28.12 -42.53
N SER A 63 -67.27 29.37 -42.70
CA SER A 63 -67.15 30.45 -41.71
C SER A 63 -67.90 30.21 -40.39
N LYS A 64 -68.86 29.29 -40.36
CA LYS A 64 -69.60 28.93 -39.14
C LYS A 64 -68.79 28.02 -38.21
N ASN A 65 -67.74 27.39 -38.73
CA ASN A 65 -66.89 26.49 -37.99
C ASN A 65 -65.75 27.24 -37.32
N GLY A 66 -65.14 26.61 -36.32
CA GLY A 66 -63.95 27.14 -35.67
C GLY A 66 -63.01 26.04 -35.21
N VAL A 67 -61.72 26.37 -35.18
CA VAL A 67 -60.65 25.53 -34.65
C VAL A 67 -59.99 26.26 -33.48
N LEU A 68 -59.94 25.59 -32.33
CA LEU A 68 -59.31 26.08 -31.13
C LEU A 68 -58.01 25.30 -30.90
N ILE A 69 -56.88 25.99 -30.99
CA ILE A 69 -55.57 25.39 -30.69
C ILE A 69 -55.26 25.61 -29.21
N ALA A 70 -55.29 24.52 -28.43
CA ALA A 70 -55.14 24.57 -26.97
C ALA A 70 -53.69 24.43 -26.47
N GLY A 71 -52.75 24.01 -27.33
CA GLY A 71 -51.37 23.69 -26.95
C GLY A 71 -50.34 24.38 -27.83
N TYR A 72 -49.08 24.38 -27.39
CA TYR A 72 -47.98 24.98 -28.15
C TYR A 72 -47.82 24.31 -29.53
N ALA A 73 -47.92 25.12 -30.59
CA ALA A 73 -47.69 24.69 -31.96
C ALA A 73 -46.23 24.91 -32.35
N VAL A 74 -45.57 23.85 -32.79
CA VAL A 74 -44.17 23.89 -33.25
C VAL A 74 -44.09 24.53 -34.63
N GLU A 75 -42.99 25.21 -34.93
CA GLU A 75 -42.71 25.74 -36.26
C GLU A 75 -42.78 24.66 -37.34
N ASN A 76 -43.18 25.05 -38.56
CA ASN A 76 -43.43 24.16 -39.70
C ASN A 76 -44.56 23.15 -39.50
N THR A 77 -45.48 23.39 -38.56
CA THR A 77 -46.71 22.63 -38.45
C THR A 77 -47.91 23.42 -38.98
N LEU A 78 -48.93 22.71 -39.49
CA LEU A 78 -50.16 23.32 -39.97
C LEU A 78 -50.84 24.14 -38.87
N ALA A 79 -50.86 23.63 -37.63
CA ALA A 79 -51.38 24.37 -36.49
C ALA A 79 -50.69 25.73 -36.28
N LYS A 80 -49.38 25.84 -36.56
CA LYS A 80 -48.65 27.11 -36.48
C LYS A 80 -48.89 27.98 -37.71
N GLU A 81 -49.03 27.39 -38.88
CA GLU A 81 -49.32 28.09 -40.13
C GLU A 81 -50.68 28.79 -40.08
N ILE A 82 -51.74 28.09 -39.63
CA ILE A 82 -53.10 28.65 -39.58
C ILE A 82 -53.26 29.78 -38.56
N MET A 83 -52.39 29.85 -37.54
CA MET A 83 -52.37 30.97 -36.59
C MET A 83 -52.02 32.31 -37.26
N ASN A 84 -51.30 32.27 -38.39
CA ASN A 84 -51.02 33.46 -39.18
C ASN A 84 -52.19 33.86 -40.10
N MET A 85 -53.31 33.14 -40.04
CA MET A 85 -54.53 33.35 -40.84
C MET A 85 -54.26 33.47 -42.35
N PRO A 86 -53.65 32.44 -42.98
CA PRO A 86 -53.47 32.42 -44.43
C PRO A 86 -54.81 32.38 -45.15
N LYS A 87 -54.87 32.92 -46.38
CA LYS A 87 -56.11 32.91 -47.20
C LYS A 87 -56.51 31.51 -47.64
N GLU A 88 -55.53 30.64 -47.87
CA GLU A 88 -55.71 29.26 -48.32
C GLU A 88 -54.81 28.34 -47.52
N VAL A 89 -55.28 27.10 -47.32
CA VAL A 89 -54.52 26.01 -46.71
C VAL A 89 -54.48 24.81 -47.65
N VAL A 90 -53.42 24.01 -47.56
CA VAL A 90 -53.27 22.79 -48.37
C VAL A 90 -53.83 21.60 -47.60
N THR A 91 -54.75 20.84 -48.20
CA THR A 91 -55.33 19.62 -47.61
C THR A 91 -54.35 18.45 -47.70
N LEU A 92 -54.64 17.34 -47.01
CA LEU A 92 -53.83 16.11 -47.11
C LEU A 92 -53.75 15.56 -48.54
N GLU A 93 -54.79 15.80 -49.36
CA GLU A 93 -54.86 15.41 -50.76
C GLU A 93 -54.05 16.33 -51.69
N GLY A 94 -53.41 17.37 -51.14
CA GLY A 94 -52.63 18.35 -51.90
C GLY A 94 -53.48 19.43 -52.58
N ARG A 95 -54.79 19.49 -52.29
CA ARG A 95 -55.68 20.52 -52.83
C ARG A 95 -55.59 21.80 -52.00
N ARG A 96 -55.72 22.96 -52.65
CA ARG A 96 -55.83 24.24 -51.95
C ARG A 96 -57.29 24.52 -51.63
N GLN A 97 -57.57 24.91 -50.39
CA GLN A 97 -58.92 25.23 -49.91
C GLN A 97 -58.89 26.56 -49.16
N PRO A 98 -59.94 27.42 -49.29
CA PRO A 98 -60.02 28.65 -48.51
C PRO A 98 -60.13 28.35 -47.01
N LEU A 99 -59.45 29.16 -46.20
CA LEU A 99 -59.54 29.14 -44.74
C LEU A 99 -60.53 30.22 -44.28
N ASN A 100 -61.80 29.83 -44.11
CA ASN A 100 -62.86 30.75 -43.66
C ASN A 100 -63.27 30.52 -42.20
N CYS A 101 -62.95 29.36 -41.62
CA CYS A 101 -63.28 29.04 -40.24
C CYS A 101 -62.54 29.94 -39.25
N LEU A 102 -63.12 30.14 -38.06
CA LEU A 102 -62.48 30.89 -36.99
C LEU A 102 -61.27 30.12 -36.45
N VAL A 103 -60.09 30.74 -36.45
CA VAL A 103 -58.88 30.17 -35.82
C VAL A 103 -58.59 30.95 -34.55
N ASP A 104 -58.62 30.28 -33.40
CA ASP A 104 -58.29 30.88 -32.11
C ASP A 104 -57.26 30.05 -31.35
N TYR A 105 -56.43 30.72 -30.55
CA TYR A 105 -55.37 30.10 -29.76
C TYR A 105 -55.54 30.43 -28.28
N VAL A 106 -55.85 29.42 -27.48
CA VAL A 106 -55.98 29.54 -26.02
C VAL A 106 -54.99 28.60 -25.39
N SER A 107 -53.91 29.14 -24.81
CA SER A 107 -52.87 28.31 -24.24
C SER A 107 -53.31 27.64 -22.93
N PHE A 108 -53.57 26.33 -23.00
CA PHE A 108 -53.68 25.43 -21.85
C PHE A 108 -52.37 24.65 -21.64
N SER A 109 -51.25 25.24 -22.04
CA SER A 109 -49.95 24.61 -21.86
C SER A 109 -49.60 24.59 -20.38
N ALA A 110 -49.34 23.41 -19.83
CA ALA A 110 -48.85 23.24 -18.46
C ALA A 110 -47.36 23.63 -18.33
N HIS A 111 -46.96 24.72 -18.98
CA HIS A 111 -45.63 25.30 -18.90
C HIS A 111 -45.62 26.40 -17.84
N VAL A 112 -44.45 26.57 -17.21
CA VAL A 112 -44.25 27.61 -16.21
C VAL A 112 -44.07 28.96 -16.90
N ASP A 113 -44.65 30.00 -16.30
CA ASP A 113 -44.40 31.37 -16.72
C ASP A 113 -43.02 31.87 -16.23
N PHE A 114 -42.63 33.07 -16.67
CA PHE A 114 -41.37 33.69 -16.25
C PHE A 114 -41.28 33.89 -14.73
N MET A 115 -42.37 34.31 -14.08
CA MET A 115 -42.36 34.64 -12.66
C MET A 115 -42.24 33.38 -11.79
N GLN A 116 -42.97 32.32 -12.14
CA GLN A 116 -42.90 31.00 -11.52
C GLN A 116 -41.50 30.40 -11.70
N ASN A 117 -40.95 30.45 -12.91
CA ASN A 117 -39.63 29.91 -13.20
C ASN A 117 -38.54 30.69 -12.46
N ARG A 118 -38.60 32.03 -12.48
CA ARG A 118 -37.71 32.90 -11.70
C ARG A 118 -37.77 32.60 -10.21
N ASN A 119 -38.97 32.45 -9.66
CA ASN A 119 -39.17 32.13 -8.24
C ASN A 119 -38.61 30.76 -7.89
N PHE A 120 -38.77 29.77 -8.77
CA PHE A 120 -38.20 28.44 -8.59
C PHE A 120 -36.67 28.48 -8.57
N ILE A 121 -36.05 29.11 -9.57
CA ILE A 121 -34.58 29.24 -9.65
C ILE A 121 -34.04 30.00 -8.42
N THR A 122 -34.71 31.07 -8.00
CA THR A 122 -34.32 31.86 -6.82
C THR A 122 -34.40 31.03 -5.53
N LYS A 123 -35.40 30.15 -5.39
CA LYS A 123 -35.54 29.28 -4.20
C LYS A 123 -34.50 28.16 -4.16
N VAL A 124 -34.11 27.63 -5.31
CA VAL A 124 -33.12 26.54 -5.41
C VAL A 124 -31.69 27.07 -5.21
N ASP A 125 -31.44 28.34 -5.55
CA ASP A 125 -30.12 28.99 -5.55
C ASP A 125 -29.00 28.14 -6.20
N PRO A 126 -29.19 27.68 -7.46
CA PRO A 126 -28.26 26.78 -8.10
C PRO A 126 -26.99 27.52 -8.56
N LYS A 127 -25.81 26.89 -8.45
CA LYS A 127 -24.54 27.45 -8.97
C LYS A 127 -24.44 27.46 -10.50
N HIS A 128 -25.13 26.53 -11.16
CA HIS A 128 -25.13 26.36 -12.61
C HIS A 128 -26.57 26.23 -13.10
N ILE A 129 -26.97 27.07 -14.05
CA ILE A 129 -28.29 27.09 -14.67
C ILE A 129 -28.12 26.77 -16.16
N ILE A 130 -28.73 25.67 -16.62
CA ILE A 130 -28.67 25.22 -18.01
C ILE A 130 -30.08 25.30 -18.60
N LEU A 131 -30.26 26.17 -19.59
CA LEU A 131 -31.54 26.37 -20.25
C LEU A 131 -31.66 25.41 -21.44
N VAL A 132 -32.78 24.69 -21.50
CA VAL A 132 -33.11 23.69 -22.54
C VAL A 132 -34.62 23.73 -22.83
N HIS A 133 -35.08 22.99 -23.85
CA HIS A 133 -36.51 22.81 -24.19
C HIS A 133 -37.28 24.13 -24.31
N GLY A 134 -36.76 25.05 -25.13
CA GLY A 134 -37.41 26.32 -25.43
C GLY A 134 -36.97 26.85 -26.79
N GLN A 135 -37.76 27.76 -27.36
CA GLN A 135 -37.37 28.47 -28.57
C GLN A 135 -36.12 29.30 -28.31
N LYS A 136 -35.19 29.33 -29.28
CA LYS A 136 -33.88 29.98 -29.17
C LYS A 136 -33.97 31.43 -28.67
N ASP A 137 -34.87 32.23 -29.25
CA ASP A 137 -34.96 33.66 -28.94
C ASP A 137 -35.58 33.91 -27.56
N GLU A 138 -36.66 33.20 -27.22
CA GLU A 138 -37.30 33.31 -25.91
C GLU A 138 -36.37 32.80 -24.79
N MET A 139 -35.60 31.75 -25.06
CA MET A 139 -34.57 31.27 -24.12
C MET A 139 -33.43 32.28 -23.97
N GLY A 140 -33.06 32.98 -25.05
CA GLY A 140 -32.11 34.09 -25.01
C GLY A 140 -32.60 35.27 -24.17
N ARG A 141 -33.88 35.61 -24.26
CA ARG A 141 -34.53 36.63 -23.39
C ARG A 141 -34.52 36.20 -21.93
N LEU A 142 -34.90 34.97 -21.64
CA LEU A 142 -34.86 34.41 -20.28
C LEU A 142 -33.45 34.44 -19.70
N LYS A 143 -32.44 34.00 -20.47
CA LYS A 143 -31.03 34.08 -20.09
C LYS A 143 -30.61 35.50 -19.72
N SER A 144 -30.96 36.47 -20.57
CA SER A 144 -30.60 37.87 -20.38
C SER A 144 -31.26 38.46 -19.11
N ALA A 145 -32.53 38.14 -18.88
CA ALA A 145 -33.26 38.54 -17.68
C ALA A 145 -32.65 37.94 -16.40
N LEU A 146 -32.28 36.66 -16.40
CA LEU A 146 -31.60 36.01 -15.28
C LEU A 146 -30.23 36.63 -15.02
N MET A 147 -29.42 36.86 -16.07
CA MET A 147 -28.12 37.50 -15.92
C MET A 147 -28.22 38.92 -15.36
N LEU A 148 -29.24 39.69 -15.74
CA LEU A 148 -29.49 41.02 -15.20
C LEU A 148 -29.86 40.96 -13.71
N GLN A 149 -30.73 40.02 -13.32
CA GLN A 149 -31.10 39.82 -11.92
C GLN A 149 -29.89 39.48 -11.05
N TYR A 150 -29.05 38.55 -11.52
CA TYR A 150 -27.87 38.10 -10.76
C TYR A 150 -26.69 39.07 -10.81
N ARG A 151 -26.73 40.11 -11.66
CA ARG A 151 -25.70 41.17 -11.67
C ARG A 151 -25.58 41.90 -10.33
N GLN A 152 -26.67 41.97 -9.57
CA GLN A 152 -26.69 42.59 -8.24
C GLN A 152 -25.87 41.81 -7.20
N LEU A 153 -25.61 40.52 -7.43
CA LEU A 153 -24.79 39.70 -6.53
C LEU A 153 -23.29 39.90 -6.80
N PRO A 154 -22.44 39.72 -5.77
CA PRO A 154 -20.99 39.69 -5.94
C PRO A 154 -20.58 38.53 -6.86
N GLU A 155 -19.52 38.74 -7.63
CA GLU A 155 -19.11 37.84 -8.73
C GLU A 155 -18.94 36.38 -8.29
N ASN A 156 -18.40 36.14 -7.10
CA ASN A 156 -18.20 34.80 -6.52
C ASN A 156 -19.50 34.03 -6.20
N LYS A 157 -20.66 34.72 -6.17
CA LYS A 157 -21.97 34.11 -5.91
C LYS A 157 -22.87 34.09 -7.15
N ARG A 158 -22.39 34.58 -8.28
CA ARG A 158 -23.20 34.59 -9.51
C ARG A 158 -23.30 33.19 -10.10
N PRO A 159 -24.51 32.70 -10.39
CA PRO A 159 -24.65 31.44 -11.08
C PRO A 159 -24.23 31.56 -12.54
N THR A 160 -23.67 30.50 -13.10
CA THR A 160 -23.36 30.44 -14.53
C THR A 160 -24.61 30.03 -15.30
N VAL A 161 -25.09 30.90 -16.19
CA VAL A 161 -26.28 30.64 -17.02
C VAL A 161 -25.85 30.26 -18.44
N THR A 162 -26.11 29.03 -18.85
CA THR A 162 -25.76 28.50 -20.18
C THR A 162 -27.00 28.13 -20.98
N MET A 163 -26.89 28.24 -22.30
CA MET A 163 -27.92 27.89 -23.28
C MET A 163 -27.22 27.12 -24.40
N PRO A 164 -26.92 25.82 -24.19
CA PRO A 164 -26.21 25.03 -25.19
C PRO A 164 -27.13 24.71 -26.38
N PRO A 165 -26.69 24.93 -27.62
CA PRO A 165 -27.30 24.33 -28.79
C PRO A 165 -27.10 22.80 -28.77
N ASN A 166 -27.86 22.10 -29.60
CA ASN A 166 -27.72 20.66 -29.76
C ASN A 166 -26.27 20.29 -30.11
N LEU A 167 -25.78 19.19 -29.55
CA LEU A 167 -24.40 18.68 -29.68
C LEU A 167 -23.31 19.51 -28.98
N GLN A 168 -23.64 20.62 -28.31
CA GLN A 168 -22.66 21.36 -27.52
C GLN A 168 -22.51 20.77 -26.11
N GLU A 169 -21.29 20.36 -25.75
CA GLU A 169 -20.94 19.90 -24.41
C GLU A 169 -20.86 21.07 -23.40
N VAL A 170 -21.39 20.85 -22.20
CA VAL A 170 -21.24 21.77 -21.06
C VAL A 170 -20.32 21.12 -20.02
N LYS A 171 -19.12 21.67 -19.85
CA LYS A 171 -18.11 21.17 -18.90
C LYS A 171 -18.22 21.91 -17.57
N LEU A 172 -18.57 21.19 -16.50
CA LEU A 172 -18.67 21.72 -15.15
C LEU A 172 -17.52 21.19 -14.29
N LYS A 173 -16.82 22.09 -13.59
CA LYS A 173 -15.74 21.74 -12.66
C LYS A 173 -16.27 21.73 -11.23
N PHE A 174 -16.28 20.55 -10.61
CA PHE A 174 -16.68 20.38 -9.22
C PHE A 174 -15.46 20.17 -8.34
N THR A 175 -15.06 21.19 -7.59
CA THR A 175 -14.04 21.04 -6.55
C THR A 175 -14.63 20.24 -5.41
N ARG A 176 -14.24 18.97 -5.32
CA ARG A 176 -14.68 18.10 -4.23
C ARG A 176 -13.71 18.22 -3.06
N ARG A 177 -14.18 18.74 -1.93
CA ARG A 177 -13.45 18.61 -0.66
C ARG A 177 -13.43 17.12 -0.32
N ARG A 178 -12.25 16.50 -0.40
CA ARG A 178 -12.08 15.10 0.03
C ARG A 178 -12.01 15.11 1.56
N SER A 179 -12.93 14.41 2.20
CA SER A 179 -12.94 14.20 3.64
C SER A 179 -12.80 12.71 3.92
N ALA A 180 -11.87 12.33 4.78
CA ALA A 180 -11.77 10.99 5.30
C ALA A 180 -12.23 10.96 6.76
N LYS A 181 -12.94 9.90 7.16
CA LYS A 181 -13.37 9.70 8.54
C LYS A 181 -12.40 8.76 9.24
N VAL A 182 -11.84 9.17 10.37
CA VAL A 182 -11.08 8.28 11.25
C VAL A 182 -12.07 7.37 11.98
N MET A 183 -11.78 6.07 12.06
CA MET A 183 -12.64 5.07 12.71
C MET A 183 -11.79 4.10 13.54
N GLY A 184 -12.45 3.41 14.47
CA GLY A 184 -11.84 2.36 15.29
C GLY A 184 -11.06 2.88 16.50
N THR A 185 -10.07 2.12 16.93
CA THR A 185 -9.17 2.44 18.04
C THR A 185 -8.49 3.79 17.82
N LEU A 186 -8.10 4.06 16.57
CA LEU A 186 -7.46 5.31 16.13
C LEU A 186 -8.29 6.58 16.39
N ALA A 187 -9.62 6.43 16.50
CA ALA A 187 -10.53 7.50 16.92
C ALA A 187 -10.81 7.46 18.42
N ALA A 188 -10.95 6.27 19.02
CA ALA A 188 -11.27 6.09 20.43
C ALA A 188 -10.15 6.54 21.37
N GLU A 189 -8.90 6.15 21.08
CA GLU A 189 -7.70 6.53 21.86
C GLU A 189 -7.55 8.05 21.88
N ARG A 190 -7.71 8.69 20.72
CA ARG A 190 -7.62 10.15 20.62
C ARG A 190 -8.70 10.87 21.42
N ILE A 191 -9.94 10.37 21.44
CA ILE A 191 -11.03 11.00 22.20
C ILE A 191 -10.78 10.91 23.71
N GLN A 192 -10.08 9.87 24.19
CA GLN A 192 -9.74 9.72 25.61
C GLN A 192 -8.59 10.61 26.06
N GLU A 193 -7.61 10.87 25.20
CA GLU A 193 -6.39 11.60 25.57
C GLU A 193 -6.50 13.12 25.39
N GLN A 194 -7.17 13.62 24.34
CA GLN A 194 -7.41 15.06 24.10
C GLN A 194 -8.30 15.31 22.87
N THR A 195 -9.07 16.41 22.85
CA THR A 195 -9.77 16.81 21.62
C THR A 195 -8.77 17.09 20.49
N PRO A 196 -8.94 16.48 19.30
CA PRO A 196 -7.97 16.59 18.22
C PRO A 196 -7.83 18.04 17.73
N GLN A 197 -6.58 18.50 17.60
CA GLN A 197 -6.27 19.86 17.13
C GLN A 197 -5.87 19.86 15.64
N GLU A 198 -6.14 20.98 14.96
CA GLU A 198 -5.75 21.15 13.56
C GLU A 198 -4.22 21.16 13.42
N GLY A 199 -3.68 20.27 12.60
CA GLY A 199 -2.23 20.10 12.40
C GLY A 199 -1.63 18.85 13.06
N GLU A 200 -2.40 18.14 13.88
CA GLU A 200 -1.95 16.88 14.48
C GLU A 200 -1.73 15.79 13.41
N ARG A 201 -0.66 15.00 13.56
CA ARG A 201 -0.33 13.93 12.62
C ARG A 201 -1.22 12.71 12.86
N VAL A 202 -1.86 12.23 11.79
CA VAL A 202 -2.64 10.99 11.80
C VAL A 202 -1.93 9.94 10.94
N LYS A 203 -1.52 8.83 11.57
CA LYS A 203 -0.97 7.66 10.88
C LYS A 203 -2.02 6.55 10.90
N GLY A 204 -2.31 5.97 9.73
CA GLY A 204 -3.28 4.90 9.58
C GLY A 204 -3.44 4.50 8.12
N ILE A 205 -4.23 3.47 7.87
CA ILE A 205 -4.51 2.98 6.52
C ILE A 205 -5.73 3.73 5.97
N LEU A 206 -5.55 4.40 4.82
CA LEU A 206 -6.64 5.09 4.11
C LEU A 206 -7.35 4.12 3.16
N VAL A 207 -8.62 3.83 3.46
CA VAL A 207 -9.48 2.96 2.64
C VAL A 207 -10.54 3.81 1.95
N THR A 208 -10.60 3.74 0.62
CA THR A 208 -11.59 4.47 -0.17
C THR A 208 -12.53 3.52 -0.88
N LYS A 209 -13.83 3.59 -0.57
CA LYS A 209 -14.90 2.84 -1.23
C LYS A 209 -16.02 3.77 -1.64
N ASN A 210 -16.41 3.75 -2.92
CA ASN A 210 -17.52 4.53 -3.48
C ASN A 210 -17.50 5.99 -3.02
N PHE A 211 -16.34 6.63 -3.14
CA PHE A 211 -16.09 8.02 -2.74
C PHE A 211 -16.21 8.35 -1.23
N SER A 212 -16.39 7.34 -0.38
CA SER A 212 -16.21 7.47 1.06
C SER A 212 -14.80 7.02 1.43
N SER A 213 -14.03 7.93 2.01
CA SER A 213 -12.68 7.65 2.49
C SER A 213 -12.72 7.48 4.01
N ARG A 214 -12.00 6.47 4.51
CA ARG A 214 -11.93 6.11 5.93
C ARG A 214 -10.47 5.89 6.30
N ILE A 215 -10.05 6.34 7.47
CA ILE A 215 -8.72 6.07 8.02
C ILE A 215 -8.93 5.12 9.20
N VAL A 216 -8.25 3.98 9.16
CA VAL A 216 -8.38 2.91 10.17
C VAL A 216 -6.99 2.46 10.64
N SER A 217 -6.93 1.91 11.85
CA SER A 217 -5.75 1.19 12.32
C SER A 217 -5.54 -0.10 11.48
N PRO A 218 -4.31 -0.60 11.31
CA PRO A 218 -4.07 -1.91 10.69
C PRO A 218 -4.87 -3.05 11.33
N GLU A 219 -5.06 -3.00 12.66
CA GLU A 219 -5.79 -4.02 13.44
C GLU A 219 -7.29 -4.01 13.12
N ASP A 220 -7.86 -2.83 12.98
CA ASP A 220 -9.29 -2.62 12.71
C ASP A 220 -9.67 -2.79 11.24
N LEU A 221 -8.70 -3.08 10.36
CA LEU A 221 -8.93 -3.16 8.93
C LEU A 221 -9.98 -4.22 8.58
N SER A 222 -9.92 -5.38 9.25
CA SER A 222 -10.86 -6.49 9.03
C SER A 222 -12.28 -6.21 9.55
N THR A 223 -12.42 -5.32 10.53
CA THR A 223 -13.70 -4.93 11.13
C THR A 223 -14.46 -3.96 10.24
N TYR A 224 -13.76 -3.00 9.64
CA TYR A 224 -14.39 -1.93 8.85
C TYR A 224 -14.31 -2.14 7.34
N THR A 225 -13.58 -3.16 6.89
CA THR A 225 -13.40 -3.49 5.48
C THR A 225 -13.49 -5.00 5.25
N PRO A 226 -13.86 -5.45 4.05
CA PRO A 226 -13.85 -6.88 3.72
C PRO A 226 -12.42 -7.44 3.53
N LEU A 227 -11.38 -6.64 3.77
CA LEU A 227 -10.00 -7.07 3.60
C LEU A 227 -9.58 -7.92 4.78
N ARG A 228 -9.02 -9.10 4.48
CA ARG A 228 -8.36 -9.94 5.48
C ARG A 228 -6.90 -9.53 5.55
N VAL A 229 -6.40 -9.38 6.77
CA VAL A 229 -4.98 -9.19 7.04
C VAL A 229 -4.35 -10.58 7.19
N GLY A 230 -3.22 -10.79 6.55
CA GLY A 230 -2.44 -12.02 6.67
C GLY A 230 -0.96 -11.69 6.72
N SER A 231 -0.19 -12.50 7.45
CA SER A 231 1.26 -12.48 7.47
C SER A 231 1.81 -13.68 6.71
N VAL A 232 3.01 -13.52 6.16
CA VAL A 232 3.74 -14.62 5.51
C VAL A 232 4.99 -14.89 6.32
N THR A 233 5.18 -16.14 6.73
CA THR A 233 6.41 -16.61 7.40
C THR A 233 7.18 -17.49 6.44
N SER A 234 8.48 -17.26 6.35
CA SER A 234 9.39 -18.00 5.49
C SER A 234 10.28 -18.89 6.35
N LYS A 235 10.57 -20.09 5.84
CA LYS A 235 11.42 -21.09 6.48
C LYS A 235 12.35 -21.69 5.46
N LEU A 236 13.65 -21.63 5.72
CA LEU A 236 14.68 -22.18 4.86
C LEU A 236 15.53 -23.19 5.60
N HIS A 237 15.78 -24.33 4.97
CA HIS A 237 16.69 -25.35 5.47
C HIS A 237 18.00 -25.27 4.71
N ILE A 238 19.09 -25.04 5.43
CA ILE A 238 20.42 -24.81 4.87
C ILE A 238 21.34 -25.92 5.36
N PRO A 239 22.03 -26.64 4.47
CA PRO A 239 23.06 -27.60 4.87
C PRO A 239 24.15 -26.89 5.68
N PHE A 240 24.44 -27.38 6.89
CA PHE A 240 25.51 -26.84 7.72
C PHE A 240 26.07 -27.94 8.61
N ALA A 241 27.31 -28.36 8.32
CA ALA A 241 28.02 -29.42 9.04
C ALA A 241 29.00 -28.89 10.11
N GLY A 242 29.03 -27.58 10.33
CA GLY A 242 29.90 -26.94 11.32
C GLY A 242 29.43 -27.17 12.76
N LYS A 243 30.35 -26.99 13.73
CA LYS A 243 30.01 -27.02 15.16
C LYS A 243 29.19 -25.78 15.53
N VAL A 244 28.32 -25.91 16.54
CA VAL A 244 27.49 -24.78 17.00
C VAL A 244 28.33 -23.59 17.48
N LEU A 245 29.48 -23.85 18.10
CA LEU A 245 30.44 -22.82 18.53
C LEU A 245 30.92 -21.94 17.37
N THR A 246 31.13 -22.52 16.20
CA THR A 246 31.56 -21.79 15.00
C THR A 246 30.45 -20.84 14.53
N LEU A 247 29.21 -21.32 14.49
CA LEU A 247 28.08 -20.48 14.12
C LEU A 247 27.84 -19.36 15.13
N ARG A 248 27.96 -19.66 16.43
CA ARG A 248 27.87 -18.67 17.51
C ARG A 248 28.87 -17.53 17.26
N LEU A 249 30.13 -17.85 17.00
CA LEU A 249 31.17 -16.85 16.73
C LEU A 249 30.79 -15.94 15.55
N PHE A 250 30.45 -16.54 14.40
CA PHE A 250 30.09 -15.80 13.20
C PHE A 250 28.87 -14.90 13.38
N LEU A 251 27.84 -15.39 14.10
CA LEU A 251 26.63 -14.61 14.35
C LEU A 251 26.89 -13.42 15.29
N HIS A 252 27.65 -13.61 16.37
CA HIS A 252 27.99 -12.53 17.31
C HIS A 252 28.99 -11.52 16.73
N GLU A 253 29.83 -11.93 15.77
CA GLU A 253 30.74 -11.02 15.07
C GLU A 253 29.99 -10.13 14.07
N MET A 254 28.98 -10.69 13.37
CA MET A 254 28.25 -9.98 12.32
C MET A 254 27.03 -9.22 12.81
N PHE A 255 26.39 -9.67 13.89
CA PHE A 255 25.13 -9.10 14.37
C PHE A 255 25.23 -8.76 15.86
N ALA A 256 24.80 -7.54 16.21
CA ALA A 256 24.67 -7.12 17.59
C ALA A 256 23.35 -7.62 18.19
N GLY A 257 23.37 -8.00 19.47
CA GLY A 257 22.16 -8.35 20.22
C GLY A 257 21.58 -9.73 19.88
N VAL A 258 22.41 -10.68 19.44
CA VAL A 258 21.99 -12.07 19.21
C VAL A 258 21.61 -12.72 20.53
N THR A 259 20.38 -13.22 20.63
CA THR A 259 19.90 -13.95 21.81
C THR A 259 19.96 -15.45 21.56
N GLU A 260 20.34 -16.22 22.57
CA GLU A 260 20.45 -17.68 22.44
C GLU A 260 19.43 -18.37 23.35
N THR A 261 18.71 -19.32 22.78
CA THR A 261 17.69 -20.10 23.48
C THR A 261 17.99 -21.58 23.28
N TYR A 262 18.07 -22.33 24.38
CA TYR A 262 18.32 -23.77 24.35
C TYR A 262 16.97 -24.48 24.46
N GLN A 263 16.61 -25.28 23.45
CA GLN A 263 15.41 -26.10 23.50
C GLN A 263 15.77 -27.46 24.12
N GLN A 264 15.24 -27.76 25.31
CA GLN A 264 15.27 -29.12 25.85
C GLN A 264 14.22 -29.98 25.11
N SER A 265 14.61 -31.19 24.71
CA SER A 265 13.63 -32.21 24.34
C SER A 265 12.94 -32.72 25.60
N GLN A 266 11.78 -32.15 25.94
CA GLN A 266 10.81 -32.79 26.82
C GLN A 266 9.53 -33.08 26.04
N ASP A 267 9.28 -34.37 25.81
CA ASP A 267 7.92 -34.88 25.81
C ASP A 267 7.28 -34.51 27.16
N GLY A 268 6.26 -33.67 27.13
CA GLY A 268 5.30 -33.52 28.24
C GLY A 268 5.71 -32.61 29.41
N ASN A 269 5.30 -31.34 29.32
CA ASN A 269 4.62 -30.57 30.37
C ASN A 269 5.19 -30.64 31.82
N ASP A 270 6.20 -29.83 32.16
CA ASP A 270 6.16 -28.96 33.35
C ASP A 270 7.26 -27.90 33.34
N ASN A 271 6.95 -26.71 33.87
CA ASN A 271 7.78 -25.52 33.77
C ASN A 271 8.63 -25.37 35.06
N THR A 272 9.80 -26.03 35.11
CA THR A 272 10.78 -25.84 36.19
C THR A 272 12.13 -25.37 35.67
N VAL A 273 12.56 -24.19 36.12
CA VAL A 273 13.89 -23.62 35.91
C VAL A 273 14.87 -24.34 36.82
N ILE A 274 15.83 -25.08 36.25
CA ILE A 274 16.92 -25.75 36.99
C ILE A 274 18.25 -25.13 36.56
N ALA A 275 19.16 -24.98 37.53
CA ALA A 275 20.46 -24.32 37.42
C ALA A 275 21.41 -24.96 36.39
N ALA A 276 22.30 -24.12 35.86
CA ALA A 276 23.14 -24.33 34.67
C ALA A 276 24.30 -25.34 34.81
N GLU A 277 24.26 -26.27 35.75
CA GLU A 277 25.43 -27.12 36.08
C GLU A 277 25.36 -28.57 35.55
N ASP A 278 24.22 -29.04 35.01
CA ASP A 278 24.08 -30.42 34.51
C ASP A 278 23.50 -30.51 33.07
N ILE A 279 23.92 -29.62 32.16
CA ILE A 279 23.46 -29.64 30.76
C ILE A 279 24.53 -30.29 29.86
N ASP A 280 24.20 -31.42 29.21
CA ASP A 280 24.95 -31.93 28.06
C ASP A 280 24.77 -30.98 26.87
N VAL A 281 25.57 -29.90 26.86
CA VAL A 281 25.49 -28.76 25.92
C VAL A 281 25.72 -29.17 24.45
N GLU A 282 26.37 -30.32 24.18
CA GLU A 282 26.81 -30.66 22.82
C GLU A 282 25.71 -31.19 21.87
N ASN A 283 24.55 -31.63 22.36
CA ASN A 283 23.52 -32.28 21.51
C ASN A 283 22.11 -31.67 21.57
N SER A 284 21.87 -30.62 22.35
CA SER A 284 20.55 -29.97 22.40
C SER A 284 20.35 -28.97 21.25
N PRO A 285 19.14 -28.85 20.68
CA PRO A 285 18.88 -27.85 19.66
C PRO A 285 18.99 -26.43 20.23
N ILE A 286 19.71 -25.57 19.50
CA ILE A 286 20.00 -24.19 19.89
C ILE A 286 19.38 -23.26 18.85
N THR A 287 18.64 -22.26 19.33
CA THR A 287 18.02 -21.22 18.51
C THR A 287 18.66 -19.87 18.78
N PHE A 288 19.21 -19.25 17.75
CA PHE A 288 19.75 -17.90 17.75
C PHE A 288 18.67 -16.94 17.21
N GLY A 289 18.20 -16.03 18.06
CA GLY A 289 17.28 -14.96 17.68
C GLY A 289 18.05 -13.70 17.30
N LEU A 290 17.73 -13.14 16.13
CA LEU A 290 18.24 -11.86 15.64
C LEU A 290 17.10 -10.84 15.55
N TYR A 291 17.43 -9.57 15.76
CA TYR A 291 16.50 -8.44 15.62
C TYR A 291 15.17 -8.68 16.37
N GLU A 292 15.23 -8.76 17.70
CA GLU A 292 14.06 -9.02 18.57
C GLU A 292 13.31 -10.32 18.22
N GLN A 293 14.05 -11.38 17.85
CA GLN A 293 13.50 -12.70 17.45
C GLN A 293 12.63 -12.67 16.19
N GLN A 294 12.78 -11.65 15.34
CA GLN A 294 12.07 -11.62 14.05
C GLN A 294 12.71 -12.51 12.98
N VAL A 295 14.00 -12.84 13.16
CA VAL A 295 14.74 -13.82 12.37
C VAL A 295 15.38 -14.81 13.33
N GLU A 296 15.12 -16.10 13.15
CA GLU A 296 15.58 -17.17 14.01
C GLU A 296 16.42 -18.18 13.24
N VAL A 297 17.56 -18.58 13.81
CA VAL A 297 18.42 -19.65 13.28
C VAL A 297 18.43 -20.80 14.27
N THR A 298 17.87 -21.93 13.90
CA THR A 298 17.86 -23.13 14.74
C THR A 298 18.83 -24.19 14.22
N MET A 299 19.70 -24.67 15.10
CA MET A 299 20.68 -25.74 14.90
C MET A 299 20.33 -26.95 15.77
N GLY A 300 20.67 -28.16 15.34
CA GLY A 300 20.54 -29.39 16.17
C GLY A 300 19.22 -30.15 16.03
N LYS A 301 18.19 -29.60 15.36
CA LYS A 301 16.93 -30.33 15.06
C LYS A 301 17.11 -31.46 14.05
N SER A 302 18.04 -31.30 13.11
CA SER A 302 18.41 -32.30 12.11
C SER A 302 19.93 -32.28 11.95
N LYS A 303 20.57 -33.46 11.87
CA LYS A 303 22.02 -33.56 11.71
C LYS A 303 22.43 -32.88 10.40
N GLY A 304 23.38 -31.94 10.48
CA GLY A 304 23.94 -31.27 9.31
C GLY A 304 23.02 -30.22 8.67
N THR A 305 22.02 -29.69 9.37
CA THR A 305 21.10 -28.67 8.83
C THR A 305 20.87 -27.54 9.83
N ALA A 306 21.05 -26.30 9.37
CA ALA A 306 20.58 -25.09 10.03
C ALA A 306 19.22 -24.67 9.44
N THR A 307 18.28 -24.27 10.28
CA THR A 307 16.96 -23.80 9.84
C THR A 307 16.84 -22.31 10.13
N VAL A 308 16.56 -21.51 9.11
CA VAL A 308 16.32 -20.06 9.24
C VAL A 308 14.83 -19.79 9.07
N GLU A 309 14.19 -19.19 10.07
CA GLU A 309 12.76 -18.86 10.07
C GLU A 309 12.58 -17.36 10.31
N TRP A 310 11.72 -16.69 9.53
CA TRP A 310 11.45 -15.27 9.72
C TRP A 310 10.06 -14.86 9.23
N LEU A 311 9.56 -13.75 9.77
CA LEU A 311 8.37 -13.07 9.25
C LEU A 311 8.75 -12.24 8.03
N ALA A 312 8.16 -12.53 6.86
CA ALA A 312 8.49 -11.87 5.60
C ALA A 312 8.22 -10.36 5.68
N SER A 313 9.29 -9.58 5.56
CA SER A 313 9.25 -8.13 5.54
C SER A 313 10.53 -7.61 4.87
N PRO A 314 10.54 -6.42 4.24
CA PRO A 314 11.73 -5.92 3.56
C PRO A 314 12.98 -5.85 4.43
N VAL A 315 12.84 -5.68 5.74
CA VAL A 315 13.97 -5.66 6.69
C VAL A 315 14.39 -7.07 7.06
N ASN A 316 13.42 -7.93 7.39
CA ASN A 316 13.68 -9.30 7.82
C ASN A 316 14.19 -10.18 6.67
N ASP A 317 13.75 -9.92 5.45
CA ASP A 317 14.22 -10.62 4.24
C ASP A 317 15.71 -10.34 4.01
N VAL A 318 16.14 -9.07 4.14
CA VAL A 318 17.55 -8.69 4.01
C VAL A 318 18.40 -9.30 5.13
N LEU A 319 17.88 -9.29 6.37
CA LEU A 319 18.55 -9.93 7.50
C LEU A 319 18.66 -11.45 7.33
N ALA A 320 17.58 -12.09 6.88
CA ALA A 320 17.56 -13.51 6.59
C ALA A 320 18.56 -13.86 5.47
N ASP A 321 18.60 -13.10 4.38
CA ASP A 321 19.58 -13.29 3.29
C ASP A 321 21.02 -13.16 3.79
N ALA A 322 21.29 -12.18 4.66
CA ALA A 322 22.61 -12.01 5.27
C ALA A 322 22.99 -13.21 6.16
N VAL A 323 22.05 -13.71 6.96
CA VAL A 323 22.23 -14.90 7.81
C VAL A 323 22.45 -16.16 6.96
N VAL A 324 21.71 -16.32 5.86
CA VAL A 324 21.86 -17.42 4.90
C VAL A 324 23.25 -17.39 4.28
N ALA A 325 23.68 -16.22 3.79
CA ALA A 325 25.00 -16.03 3.21
C ALA A 325 26.11 -16.34 4.24
N LEU A 326 25.94 -15.91 5.49
CA LEU A 326 26.87 -16.20 6.58
C LEU A 326 26.96 -17.69 6.87
N LEU A 327 25.84 -18.41 6.90
CA LEU A 327 25.80 -19.86 7.09
C LEU A 327 26.54 -20.60 5.97
N MET A 328 26.32 -20.20 4.72
CA MET A 328 27.03 -20.76 3.56
C MET A 328 28.53 -20.42 3.58
N HIS A 329 28.89 -19.22 4.02
CA HIS A 329 30.28 -18.81 4.18
C HIS A 329 30.97 -19.60 5.30
N ALA A 330 30.31 -19.73 6.45
CA ALA A 330 30.80 -20.50 7.58
C ALA A 330 30.96 -21.98 7.23
N GLN A 331 30.12 -22.54 6.36
CA GLN A 331 30.28 -23.91 5.86
C GLN A 331 31.49 -24.08 4.92
N SER A 332 31.78 -23.07 4.09
CA SER A 332 32.84 -23.13 3.07
C SER A 332 34.21 -22.65 3.59
N SER A 333 34.26 -21.98 4.73
CA SER A 333 35.52 -21.48 5.31
C SER A 333 36.48 -22.62 5.70
N ALA A 334 37.75 -22.47 5.29
CA ALA A 334 38.82 -23.42 5.58
C ALA A 334 39.07 -23.61 7.09
N ALA A 335 38.77 -22.60 7.91
CA ALA A 335 38.84 -22.69 9.37
C ALA A 335 37.78 -23.66 9.92
N SER A 336 36.54 -23.57 9.44
CA SER A 336 35.45 -24.48 9.80
C SER A 336 35.73 -25.91 9.34
N ILE A 337 36.32 -26.08 8.14
CA ILE A 337 36.71 -27.39 7.61
C ILE A 337 37.85 -28.00 8.45
N ARG A 338 38.87 -27.21 8.83
CA ARG A 338 39.98 -27.65 9.70
C ARG A 338 39.53 -27.98 11.13
N LEU A 339 38.54 -27.25 11.68
CA LEU A 339 37.93 -27.50 13.00
C LEU A 339 37.00 -28.73 13.02
N THR A 340 36.55 -29.18 11.85
CA THR A 340 35.65 -30.35 11.69
C THR A 340 36.35 -31.58 11.10
N SER A 341 37.51 -31.43 10.47
CA SER A 341 38.31 -32.53 9.94
C SER A 341 39.08 -33.25 11.05
N LYS A 342 38.75 -34.52 11.32
CA LYS A 342 39.65 -35.40 12.07
C LYS A 342 40.80 -35.84 11.15
N PRO A 343 42.09 -35.73 11.54
CA PRO A 343 43.17 -36.30 10.75
C PRO A 343 43.04 -37.83 10.78
N CYS A 344 42.97 -38.46 9.61
CA CYS A 344 43.06 -39.91 9.48
C CYS A 344 44.52 -40.35 9.77
N GLY A 345 44.72 -41.07 10.87
CA GLY A 345 46.00 -41.68 11.20
C GLY A 345 46.19 -42.95 10.37
N HIS A 346 47.00 -42.89 9.32
CA HIS A 346 47.51 -44.07 8.65
C HIS A 346 48.90 -44.39 9.22
N GLY A 347 48.95 -45.29 10.20
CA GLY A 347 50.18 -45.93 10.64
C GLY A 347 50.56 -47.08 9.70
N SER A 348 51.81 -47.11 9.26
CA SER A 348 52.39 -48.18 8.43
C SER A 348 52.78 -49.39 9.30
N SER A 349 52.50 -50.62 8.81
CA SER A 349 53.04 -51.96 9.16
C SER A 349 53.02 -52.35 10.66
N ASP A 350 52.45 -53.48 11.10
CA ASP A 350 52.73 -54.87 10.68
C ASP A 350 51.74 -55.85 11.35
N SER A 351 51.82 -57.11 10.90
CA SER A 351 51.00 -58.30 11.20
C SER A 351 50.71 -58.68 12.68
N ASN A 352 49.57 -59.36 12.84
CA ASN A 352 49.20 -60.46 13.77
C ASN A 352 48.35 -60.18 15.04
N ASN A 353 47.27 -60.96 15.08
CA ASN A 353 46.54 -61.56 16.22
C ASN A 353 45.72 -60.71 17.21
N MET A 354 44.40 -60.94 17.11
CA MET A 354 43.42 -61.36 18.13
C MET A 354 43.45 -60.81 19.56
N ASP A 355 42.22 -60.44 19.95
CA ASP A 355 41.56 -60.48 21.26
C ASP A 355 41.54 -59.21 22.15
N ASN A 356 40.32 -58.65 22.23
CA ASN A 356 39.56 -58.23 23.42
C ASN A 356 40.32 -57.91 24.73
N GLU A 357 40.16 -56.69 25.25
CA GLU A 357 39.53 -56.34 26.55
C GLU A 357 40.03 -55.02 27.18
N THR A 358 39.04 -54.26 27.67
CA THR A 358 39.02 -53.39 28.87
C THR A 358 39.73 -52.02 28.92
N ASP A 359 38.89 -51.02 29.20
CA ASP A 359 39.15 -49.75 29.86
C ASP A 359 39.96 -49.89 31.17
N GLU A 360 40.93 -49.00 31.40
CA GLU A 360 40.89 -47.98 32.46
C GLU A 360 42.18 -47.10 32.50
N PRO A 361 42.13 -45.91 33.13
CA PRO A 361 42.84 -44.71 32.66
C PRO A 361 44.13 -44.38 33.45
N ALA A 362 44.98 -43.54 32.86
CA ALA A 362 46.10 -42.92 33.57
C ALA A 362 46.04 -41.39 33.47
N SER A 363 45.66 -40.80 34.60
CA SER A 363 45.68 -39.38 34.90
C SER A 363 47.10 -38.78 34.98
N LYS A 364 47.16 -37.45 34.78
CA LYS A 364 48.13 -36.48 35.34
C LYS A 364 49.57 -36.52 34.82
N ARG A 365 49.90 -35.56 33.95
CA ARG A 365 51.08 -34.69 34.11
C ARG A 365 50.75 -33.27 33.67
N GLN A 366 50.89 -32.34 34.61
CA GLN A 366 50.80 -30.90 34.41
C GLN A 366 52.00 -30.31 35.14
N LYS A 367 52.92 -29.67 34.42
CA LYS A 367 53.65 -28.45 34.81
C LYS A 367 54.75 -28.07 33.79
N ASP A 368 54.73 -26.77 33.46
CA ASP A 368 55.84 -25.92 33.00
C ASP A 368 56.11 -25.68 31.48
N GLU A 369 55.07 -25.50 30.64
CA GLU A 369 55.24 -25.04 29.22
C GLU A 369 54.43 -23.77 28.82
N ASN A 370 53.73 -23.10 29.74
CA ASN A 370 52.77 -22.04 29.35
C ASN A 370 53.38 -20.77 28.70
N GLY A 371 54.66 -20.46 28.91
CA GLY A 371 55.27 -19.22 28.41
C GLY A 371 55.66 -19.27 26.93
N GLU A 372 56.27 -20.37 26.51
CA GLU A 372 56.78 -20.54 25.13
C GLU A 372 55.64 -20.79 24.15
N ASP A 373 54.62 -21.57 24.54
CA ASP A 373 53.43 -21.81 23.71
C ASP A 373 52.65 -20.52 23.39
N ARG A 374 52.66 -19.55 24.31
CA ARG A 374 52.03 -18.23 24.10
C ARG A 374 52.84 -17.34 23.17
N LEU A 375 54.17 -17.35 23.28
CA LEU A 375 55.04 -16.64 22.33
C LEU A 375 54.92 -17.23 20.91
N ARG A 376 54.74 -18.56 20.80
CA ARG A 376 54.44 -19.24 19.53
C ARG A 376 53.05 -18.89 18.98
N LEU A 377 52.06 -18.63 19.84
CA LEU A 377 50.74 -18.15 19.42
C LEU A 377 50.83 -16.76 18.77
N PHE A 378 51.58 -15.83 19.37
CA PHE A 378 51.83 -14.50 18.76
C PHE A 378 52.49 -14.64 17.38
N HIS A 379 53.49 -15.51 17.25
CA HIS A 379 54.14 -15.79 15.98
C HIS A 379 53.17 -16.33 14.92
N LYS A 380 52.31 -17.29 15.31
CA LYS A 380 51.33 -17.90 14.40
C LYS A 380 50.32 -16.89 13.89
N VAL A 381 49.81 -16.01 14.75
CA VAL A 381 48.85 -14.97 14.34
C VAL A 381 49.51 -13.95 13.41
N LEU A 382 50.77 -13.58 13.67
CA LEU A 382 51.50 -12.69 12.76
C LEU A 382 51.74 -13.34 11.38
N LEU A 383 52.05 -14.64 11.32
CA LEU A 383 52.14 -15.39 10.04
C LEU A 383 50.80 -15.54 9.32
N GLU A 384 49.67 -15.52 10.04
CA GLU A 384 48.34 -15.51 9.42
C GLU A 384 48.00 -14.16 8.77
N GLN A 385 48.59 -13.06 9.26
CA GLN A 385 48.35 -11.70 8.75
C GLN A 385 49.41 -11.19 7.77
N PHE A 386 50.66 -11.67 7.86
CA PHE A 386 51.79 -11.19 7.07
C PHE A 386 52.52 -12.34 6.38
N GLN A 387 52.95 -12.13 5.13
CA GLN A 387 53.58 -13.17 4.31
C GLN A 387 54.99 -13.55 4.79
N GLN A 388 55.73 -12.62 5.38
CA GLN A 388 57.10 -12.84 5.83
C GLN A 388 57.30 -12.27 7.24
N VAL A 389 57.40 -13.17 8.22
CA VAL A 389 57.64 -12.86 9.63
C VAL A 389 58.75 -13.77 10.13
N ASP A 390 59.87 -13.17 10.54
CA ASP A 390 60.98 -13.86 11.18
C ASP A 390 60.89 -13.65 12.71
N ALA A 391 61.13 -14.71 13.48
CA ALA A 391 61.03 -14.69 14.94
C ALA A 391 62.34 -15.08 15.61
N VAL A 392 62.81 -14.25 16.55
CA VAL A 392 63.95 -14.54 17.42
C VAL A 392 63.44 -14.64 18.85
N TYR A 393 63.61 -15.81 19.46
CA TYR A 393 63.20 -16.07 20.84
C TYR A 393 64.42 -15.98 21.76
N GLU A 394 64.37 -15.06 22.73
CA GLU A 394 65.36 -14.92 23.80
C GLU A 394 64.82 -15.62 25.06
N GLY A 395 64.86 -16.97 25.05
CA GLY A 395 64.32 -17.83 26.11
C GLY A 395 62.79 -17.81 26.20
N ASN A 396 62.24 -18.18 27.35
CA ASN A 396 60.78 -18.38 27.52
C ASN A 396 60.01 -17.10 27.88
N LYS A 397 60.69 -15.94 27.89
CA LYS A 397 60.13 -14.68 28.39
C LYS A 397 60.19 -13.52 27.39
N LYS A 398 60.94 -13.63 26.29
CA LYS A 398 61.12 -12.54 25.36
C LYS A 398 61.17 -13.05 23.92
N ALA A 399 60.44 -12.39 23.03
CA ALA A 399 60.48 -12.67 21.59
C ALA A 399 60.49 -11.36 20.80
N THR A 400 61.30 -11.33 19.75
CA THR A 400 61.34 -10.26 18.76
C THR A 400 60.87 -10.82 17.42
N PHE A 401 59.89 -10.16 16.80
CA PHE A 401 59.34 -10.51 15.50
C PHE A 401 59.68 -9.41 14.49
N GLU A 402 60.32 -9.78 13.39
CA GLU A 402 60.61 -8.90 12.26
C GLU A 402 59.62 -9.19 11.14
N ILE A 403 58.76 -8.22 10.83
CA ILE A 403 57.74 -8.30 9.79
C ILE A 403 58.24 -7.51 8.59
N GLN A 404 58.38 -8.18 7.44
CA GLN A 404 58.67 -7.53 6.16
C GLN A 404 57.38 -7.43 5.34
N THR A 405 57.01 -6.21 4.95
CA THR A 405 55.80 -5.98 4.15
C THR A 405 56.02 -4.93 3.06
N ASP A 406 55.38 -5.14 1.91
CA ASP A 406 55.50 -4.26 0.74
C ASP A 406 54.49 -3.09 0.77
N CYS A 407 53.60 -3.05 1.78
CA CYS A 407 52.45 -2.13 1.82
C CYS A 407 52.37 -1.34 3.14
N GLY A 408 52.83 -0.09 3.14
CA GLY A 408 52.52 0.88 4.20
C GLY A 408 51.09 1.45 4.05
N LEU A 409 50.38 1.66 5.17
CA LEU A 409 49.03 2.23 5.22
C LEU A 409 49.00 3.78 5.17
N GLU A 410 50.12 4.48 5.44
CA GLU A 410 50.18 5.95 5.45
C GLU A 410 50.99 6.63 4.34
N SER A 411 51.82 5.91 3.59
CA SER A 411 52.60 6.52 2.50
C SER A 411 52.03 6.15 1.13
N LYS A 412 51.37 7.11 0.47
CA LYS A 412 50.98 7.03 -0.95
C LYS A 412 52.15 7.24 -1.93
N THR A 413 53.39 7.15 -1.46
CA THR A 413 54.59 7.26 -2.29
C THR A 413 55.65 6.28 -1.80
N PHE A 414 55.57 5.04 -2.26
CA PHE A 414 56.73 4.16 -2.31
C PHE A 414 56.95 3.75 -3.77
N THR A 415 58.10 4.15 -4.30
CA THR A 415 58.66 3.65 -5.56
C THR A 415 59.01 2.18 -5.39
N ASP A 416 58.68 1.36 -6.39
CA ASP A 416 58.97 -0.09 -6.45
C ASP A 416 60.35 -0.43 -5.87
N GLY A 417 60.35 -1.23 -4.80
CA GLY A 417 61.57 -1.90 -4.30
C GLY A 417 61.96 -1.67 -2.83
N ASN A 418 61.26 -0.82 -2.06
CA ASN A 418 61.54 -0.66 -0.62
C ASN A 418 60.56 -1.50 0.23
N THR A 419 61.05 -2.61 0.79
CA THR A 419 60.34 -3.38 1.83
C THR A 419 60.30 -2.58 3.13
N LEU A 420 59.12 -2.52 3.75
CA LEU A 420 58.93 -1.87 5.03
C LEU A 420 59.17 -2.89 6.14
N LEU A 421 60.15 -2.60 7.00
CA LEU A 421 60.50 -3.44 8.15
C LEU A 421 59.79 -2.92 9.40
N CYS A 422 59.05 -3.80 10.06
CA CYS A 422 58.37 -3.53 11.33
C CYS A 422 58.90 -4.52 12.37
N THR A 423 59.48 -4.01 13.44
CA THR A 423 60.05 -4.83 14.52
C THR A 423 59.13 -4.79 15.74
N VAL A 424 58.65 -5.95 16.16
CA VAL A 424 57.79 -6.12 17.34
C VAL A 424 58.59 -6.79 18.44
N ASN A 425 58.66 -6.16 19.61
CA ASN A 425 59.27 -6.73 20.81
C ASN A 425 58.18 -7.08 21.82
N VAL A 426 58.18 -8.32 22.29
CA VAL A 426 57.25 -8.84 23.31
C VAL A 426 58.05 -9.33 24.51
N ASP A 427 57.94 -8.59 25.62
CA ASP A 427 58.56 -8.93 26.90
C ASP A 427 57.49 -9.43 27.88
N SER A 428 57.66 -10.63 28.41
CA SER A 428 56.80 -11.16 29.47
C SER A 428 57.22 -10.63 30.83
N ILE A 429 56.26 -10.05 31.55
CA ILE A 429 56.41 -9.51 32.91
C ILE A 429 55.60 -10.40 33.87
N ASP A 430 56.27 -10.99 34.85
CA ASP A 430 55.58 -11.73 35.91
C ASP A 430 54.95 -10.73 36.90
N THR A 431 53.61 -10.69 36.98
CA THR A 431 52.87 -9.89 37.95
C THR A 431 52.20 -10.77 38.99
N ILE A 432 51.81 -10.19 40.13
CA ILE A 432 51.18 -10.92 41.25
C ILE A 432 49.85 -11.58 40.82
N SER A 433 49.20 -11.07 39.77
CA SER A 433 47.93 -11.56 39.20
C SER A 433 48.07 -12.48 37.98
N GLY A 434 49.30 -12.76 37.50
CA GLY A 434 49.55 -13.59 36.31
C GLY A 434 50.67 -13.05 35.43
N GLN A 435 50.91 -13.74 34.30
CA GLN A 435 51.92 -13.37 33.32
C GLN A 435 51.35 -12.30 32.37
N ASP A 436 51.89 -11.08 32.43
CA ASP A 436 51.52 -9.95 31.57
C ASP A 436 52.57 -9.77 30.46
N TYR A 437 52.24 -9.04 29.39
CA TYR A 437 53.13 -8.84 28.24
C TYR A 437 53.26 -7.35 27.89
N LYS A 438 54.49 -6.85 27.94
CA LYS A 438 54.85 -5.53 27.42
C LYS A 438 55.19 -5.66 25.93
N ILE A 439 54.32 -5.13 25.09
CA ILE A 439 54.45 -5.16 23.63
C ILE A 439 54.83 -3.76 23.13
N SER A 440 55.95 -3.66 22.44
CA SER A 440 56.39 -2.44 21.75
C SER A 440 56.64 -2.72 20.28
N VAL A 441 56.10 -1.87 19.40
CA VAL A 441 56.22 -1.99 17.95
C VAL A 441 56.98 -0.79 17.41
N GLU A 442 58.07 -1.04 16.70
CA GLU A 442 58.88 -0.04 16.01
C GLU A 442 58.71 -0.20 14.50
N CYS A 443 58.13 0.80 13.86
CA CYS A 443 57.81 0.78 12.44
C CYS A 443 57.83 2.19 11.87
N ALA A 444 58.25 2.32 10.60
CA ALA A 444 58.21 3.60 9.89
C ALA A 444 56.78 4.11 9.63
N ASP A 445 55.78 3.21 9.60
CA ASP A 445 54.37 3.54 9.43
C ASP A 445 53.63 3.51 10.77
N SER A 446 53.11 4.67 11.18
CA SER A 446 52.51 4.86 12.50
C SER A 446 51.16 4.14 12.66
N LYS A 447 50.36 4.03 11.59
CA LYS A 447 49.07 3.32 11.62
C LYS A 447 49.28 1.82 11.64
N LEU A 448 50.22 1.30 10.85
CA LEU A 448 50.55 -0.13 10.87
C LEU A 448 51.07 -0.53 12.27
N ALA A 449 51.95 0.29 12.87
CA ALA A 449 52.44 0.06 14.23
C ALA A 449 51.31 -0.04 15.25
N THR A 450 50.35 0.90 15.21
CA THR A 450 49.23 0.96 16.14
C THR A 450 48.32 -0.26 15.99
N ASN A 451 47.97 -0.63 14.76
CA ASN A 451 47.10 -1.78 14.50
C ASN A 451 47.72 -3.11 14.94
N VAL A 452 49.02 -3.31 14.68
CA VAL A 452 49.74 -4.51 15.12
C VAL A 452 49.84 -4.55 16.65
N GLN A 453 50.11 -3.41 17.28
CA GLN A 453 50.18 -3.31 18.74
C GLN A 453 48.83 -3.63 19.40
N ASP A 454 47.72 -3.10 18.88
CA ASP A 454 46.38 -3.33 19.40
C ASP A 454 45.93 -4.79 19.19
N CYS A 455 46.24 -5.38 18.03
CA CYS A 455 45.99 -6.79 17.75
C CYS A 455 46.66 -7.70 18.77
N LEU A 456 47.96 -7.51 19.01
CA LEU A 456 48.72 -8.32 19.98
C LEU A 456 48.29 -8.08 21.42
N ARG A 457 47.93 -6.84 21.79
CA ARG A 457 47.38 -6.54 23.12
C ARG A 457 46.04 -7.24 23.35
N ASN A 458 45.15 -7.24 22.36
CA ASN A 458 43.86 -7.93 22.47
C ASN A 458 44.02 -9.45 22.60
N ILE A 459 45.00 -10.04 21.92
CA ILE A 459 45.34 -11.47 22.06
C ILE A 459 45.89 -11.76 23.47
N ALA A 460 46.76 -10.88 24.00
CA ALA A 460 47.26 -11.02 25.37
C ALA A 460 46.12 -10.99 26.39
N ILE A 461 45.15 -10.08 26.23
CA ILE A 461 43.96 -10.01 27.10
C ILE A 461 43.09 -11.27 26.94
N ALA A 462 42.77 -11.68 25.71
CA ALA A 462 41.90 -12.82 25.44
C ALA A 462 42.47 -14.17 25.93
N THR A 463 43.79 -14.25 26.12
CA THR A 463 44.49 -15.47 26.57
C THR A 463 44.85 -15.45 28.07
N THR A 464 44.50 -14.39 28.80
CA THR A 464 44.61 -14.39 30.27
C THR A 464 43.54 -15.31 30.89
N PRO A 465 43.89 -16.16 31.88
CA PRO A 465 42.92 -17.03 32.53
C PRO A 465 41.88 -16.20 33.29
N LEU A 466 40.59 -16.53 33.14
CA LEU A 466 39.48 -15.94 33.89
C LEU A 466 39.63 -16.25 35.39
N GLY A 467 40.24 -15.32 36.12
CA GLY A 467 40.49 -15.44 37.55
C GLY A 467 41.23 -14.23 38.14
N ALA A 468 40.93 -13.01 37.69
CA ALA A 468 41.32 -11.76 38.37
C ALA A 468 40.56 -10.56 37.79
N SER A 469 39.28 -10.43 38.11
CA SER A 469 38.60 -9.14 38.30
C SER A 469 37.37 -9.36 39.16
#